data_AF-A0A1S3JC92-F1
#
_entry.id   AF-A0A1S3JC92-F1
#
_cell.length_a   1.000
_cell.length_b   1.000
_cell.length_c   1.000
_cell.angle_alpha   90.00
_cell.angle_beta   90.00
_cell.angle_gamma   90.00
#
_symmetry.space_group_name_H-M   'P 1'
#
loop_
_entity.id
_entity.type
_entity.pdbx_description
1 polymer ?
#
loop_
_entity_poly.entity_id
_entity_poly.type
_entity_poly.pdbx_seq_one_letter_code
_entity_poly.pdbx_strand_id
1 'polypeptide(L)'
;MYAGHHTYLYAFNSFLPQPTFSAVVKRGDNGLSDAEKQQMLDRHNLRRSLVSPSAALMTRMMWDDELAASSQAWADSCNMGHSNTGGKYGENLFGSSYPPGPYKAVDAWDEEKQWYTLSSNTCNPPPGKSCGHYTQVVWAASTKLGCGMKKCTSWYYVVCRYSPA
;
A
#
# COMPACT_ATOMS: atom_id res chain seq x y z
N MET A 1 58.38 39.92 21.24
CA MET A 1 57.28 40.90 21.11
C MET A 1 56.92 41.00 19.63
N TYR A 2 55.62 41.06 19.33
CA TYR A 2 54.96 40.96 18.00
C TYR A 2 55.10 39.59 17.30
N ALA A 3 54.13 39.07 16.54
CA ALA A 3 52.66 39.07 16.48
C ALA A 3 52.37 38.30 15.17
N GLY A 4 51.37 37.42 15.11
CA GLY A 4 50.97 36.80 13.84
C GLY A 4 50.06 35.59 13.96
N HIS A 5 48.77 35.84 14.20
CA HIS A 5 47.68 34.89 13.99
C HIS A 5 47.59 34.47 12.53
N HIS A 6 47.47 33.16 12.23
CA HIS A 6 46.67 32.68 11.10
C HIS A 6 46.13 31.27 11.41
N THR A 7 44.86 31.24 11.80
CA THR A 7 44.01 30.05 11.89
C THR A 7 43.65 29.58 10.48
N TYR A 8 44.01 28.34 10.13
CA TYR A 8 43.52 27.69 8.91
C TYR A 8 42.17 27.02 9.21
N LEU A 9 41.09 27.68 8.80
CA LEU A 9 39.76 27.06 8.71
C LEU A 9 39.69 26.29 7.39
N TYR A 10 39.60 24.96 7.46
CA TYR A 10 39.22 24.14 6.31
C TYR A 10 37.71 24.31 6.08
N ALA A 11 37.34 25.06 5.04
CA ALA A 11 35.97 25.23 4.61
C ALA A 11 35.46 23.92 3.98
N PHE A 12 34.44 23.31 4.60
CA PHE A 12 33.62 22.28 3.97
C PHE A 12 32.88 22.90 2.78
N ASN A 13 33.35 22.64 1.57
CA ASN A 13 32.67 23.00 0.35
C ASN A 13 32.33 21.73 -0.44
N SER A 14 31.25 21.08 -0.06
CA SER A 14 30.61 20.03 -0.86
C SER A 14 29.12 20.33 -0.95
N PHE A 15 28.77 21.26 -1.84
CA PHE A 15 27.41 21.41 -2.34
C PHE A 15 27.05 20.15 -3.15
N LEU A 16 26.53 19.13 -2.46
CA LEU A 16 25.77 18.09 -3.12
C LEU A 16 24.48 18.75 -3.63
N PRO A 17 24.14 18.63 -4.93
CA PRO A 17 22.89 19.14 -5.43
C PRO A 17 21.75 18.42 -4.72
N GLN A 18 20.95 19.19 -3.98
CA GLN A 18 19.68 18.72 -3.41
C GLN A 18 18.78 18.27 -4.57
N PRO A 19 18.11 17.10 -4.49
CA PRO A 19 17.15 16.72 -5.49
C PRO A 19 16.02 17.76 -5.49
N THR A 20 15.92 18.53 -6.57
CA THR A 20 14.86 19.50 -6.77
C THR A 20 13.53 18.75 -6.82
N PHE A 21 12.68 18.98 -5.83
CA PHE A 21 11.27 18.58 -5.86
C PHE A 21 10.58 19.33 -7.01
N SER A 22 10.47 18.71 -8.19
CA SER A 22 9.55 19.15 -9.25
C SER A 22 9.35 18.08 -10.32
N ALA A 23 8.42 17.19 -10.03
CA ALA A 23 7.38 16.81 -10.98
C ALA A 23 6.19 16.32 -10.16
N VAL A 24 5.16 17.15 -9.98
CA VAL A 24 3.85 16.60 -9.67
C VAL A 24 3.46 15.84 -10.94
N VAL A 25 3.77 14.54 -10.99
CA VAL A 25 3.19 13.65 -11.99
C VAL A 25 1.69 13.80 -11.83
N LYS A 26 1.03 14.42 -12.80
CA LYS A 26 -0.44 14.42 -12.83
C LYS A 26 -0.85 12.97 -12.90
N ARG A 27 -1.33 12.46 -11.77
CA ARG A 27 -1.86 11.11 -11.67
C ARG A 27 -2.96 10.98 -12.73
N GLY A 28 -2.84 10.01 -13.62
CA GLY A 28 -3.93 9.70 -14.55
C GLY A 28 -5.19 9.43 -13.73
N ASP A 29 -6.34 9.94 -14.15
CA ASP A 29 -7.62 9.67 -13.47
C ASP A 29 -8.02 8.18 -13.56
N ASN A 30 -7.26 7.38 -14.30
CA ASN A 30 -7.45 5.95 -14.52
C ASN A 30 -6.14 5.18 -14.33
N GLY A 31 -6.10 4.29 -13.33
CA GLY A 31 -4.96 3.41 -13.08
C GLY A 31 -3.94 3.93 -12.06
N LEU A 32 -3.01 3.03 -11.74
CA LEU A 32 -1.83 3.30 -10.90
C LEU A 32 -0.61 3.48 -11.80
N SER A 33 0.22 4.47 -11.51
CA SER A 33 1.57 4.57 -12.08
C SER A 33 2.48 3.45 -11.56
N ASP A 34 3.57 3.15 -12.26
CA ASP A 34 4.50 2.08 -11.83
C ASP A 34 5.12 2.37 -10.46
N ALA A 35 5.37 3.65 -10.15
CA ALA A 35 5.81 4.07 -8.83
C ALA A 35 4.77 3.73 -7.74
N GLU A 36 3.47 3.96 -8.02
CA GLU A 36 2.40 3.66 -7.09
C GLU A 36 2.17 2.16 -6.91
N LYS A 37 2.28 1.37 -7.99
CA LYS A 37 2.24 -0.10 -7.91
C LYS A 37 3.34 -0.62 -6.98
N GLN A 38 4.58 -0.17 -7.19
CA GLN A 38 5.72 -0.55 -6.36
C GLN A 38 5.54 -0.12 -4.89
N GLN A 39 5.10 1.12 -4.67
CA GLN A 39 4.82 1.66 -3.34
C GLN A 39 3.72 0.87 -2.61
N MET A 40 2.65 0.46 -3.30
CA MET A 40 1.62 -0.40 -2.72
C MET A 40 2.18 -1.77 -2.36
N LEU A 41 2.95 -2.40 -3.25
CA LEU A 41 3.58 -3.69 -2.99
C LEU A 41 4.53 -3.63 -1.78
N ASP A 42 5.40 -2.63 -1.74
CA ASP A 42 6.37 -2.45 -0.66
C ASP A 42 5.66 -2.17 0.66
N ARG A 43 4.55 -1.43 0.64
CA ARG A 43 3.75 -1.20 1.84
C ARG A 43 3.12 -2.48 2.37
N HIS A 44 2.57 -3.35 1.51
CA HIS A 44 2.08 -4.67 1.92
C HIS A 44 3.21 -5.50 2.55
N ASN A 45 4.35 -5.59 1.88
CA ASN A 45 5.50 -6.34 2.38
C ASN A 45 6.03 -5.80 3.72
N LEU A 46 6.02 -4.48 3.90
CA LEU A 46 6.35 -3.86 5.18
C LEU A 46 5.35 -4.26 6.27
N ARG A 47 4.04 -4.18 6.03
CA ARG A 47 3.02 -4.60 7.02
C ARG A 47 3.18 -6.07 7.39
N ARG A 48 3.41 -6.94 6.41
CA ARG A 48 3.69 -8.37 6.60
C ARG A 48 4.95 -8.63 7.43
N SER A 49 6.00 -7.82 7.30
CA SER A 49 7.22 -7.95 8.10
C SER A 49 7.09 -7.47 9.56
N LEU A 50 6.06 -6.67 9.85
CA LEU A 50 5.84 -6.05 11.15
C LEU A 50 4.76 -6.77 11.99
N VAL A 51 4.25 -7.90 11.52
CA VAL A 51 3.27 -8.69 12.29
C VAL A 51 3.87 -9.18 13.60
N SER A 52 3.05 -9.20 14.65
CA SER A 52 3.42 -9.70 15.96
C SER A 52 2.37 -10.69 16.46
N PRO A 53 2.77 -11.89 16.91
CA PRO A 53 4.12 -12.46 16.82
C PRO A 53 4.63 -12.58 15.37
N SER A 54 5.97 -12.67 15.21
CA SER A 54 6.59 -12.85 13.90
C SER A 54 6.13 -14.15 13.25
N ALA A 55 5.70 -14.09 11.99
CA ALA A 55 5.21 -15.25 11.27
C ALA A 55 6.35 -16.04 10.61
N ALA A 56 6.46 -17.34 10.92
CA ALA A 56 7.54 -18.21 10.43
C ALA A 56 7.49 -18.46 8.91
N LEU A 57 6.32 -18.40 8.29
CA LEU A 57 6.08 -18.73 6.88
C LEU A 57 5.60 -17.54 6.05
N MET A 58 5.74 -16.32 6.58
CA MET A 58 5.31 -15.13 5.85
C MET A 58 6.19 -14.91 4.62
N THR A 59 5.64 -15.17 3.44
CA THR A 59 6.37 -14.99 2.19
C THR A 59 6.25 -13.55 1.70
N ARG A 60 7.33 -13.01 1.13
CA ARG A 60 7.33 -11.71 0.47
C ARG A 60 6.42 -11.78 -0.76
N MET A 61 5.51 -10.83 -0.89
CA MET A 61 4.64 -10.72 -2.05
C MET A 61 5.40 -10.15 -3.26
N MET A 62 5.02 -10.60 -4.45
CA MET A 62 5.44 -10.05 -5.73
C MET A 62 4.25 -9.40 -6.44
N TRP A 63 4.53 -8.38 -7.26
CA TRP A 63 3.51 -7.82 -8.13
C TRP A 63 3.14 -8.80 -9.25
N ASP A 64 1.86 -8.86 -9.60
CA ASP A 64 1.35 -9.67 -10.70
C ASP A 64 0.47 -8.80 -11.61
N ASP A 65 0.90 -8.62 -12.85
CA ASP A 65 0.24 -7.72 -13.81
C ASP A 65 -1.12 -8.24 -14.28
N GLU A 66 -1.35 -9.56 -14.27
CA GLU A 66 -2.67 -10.12 -14.59
C GLU A 66 -3.67 -9.81 -13.49
N LEU A 67 -3.26 -9.97 -12.22
CA LEU A 67 -4.07 -9.52 -11.08
C LEU A 67 -4.32 -8.01 -11.13
N ALA A 68 -3.30 -7.21 -11.47
CA ALA A 68 -3.44 -5.76 -11.56
C ALA A 68 -4.43 -5.34 -12.65
N ALA A 69 -4.32 -5.92 -13.84
CA ALA A 69 -5.26 -5.67 -14.94
C ALA A 69 -6.69 -6.08 -14.55
N SER A 70 -6.83 -7.23 -13.88
CA SER A 70 -8.12 -7.73 -13.40
C SER A 70 -8.72 -6.84 -12.31
N SER A 71 -7.91 -6.34 -11.38
CA SER A 71 -8.30 -5.37 -10.34
C SER A 71 -8.69 -4.03 -10.94
N GLN A 72 -7.96 -3.55 -11.96
CA GLN A 72 -8.29 -2.33 -12.66
C GLN A 72 -9.64 -2.44 -13.38
N ALA A 73 -9.90 -3.56 -14.07
CA ALA A 73 -11.18 -3.79 -14.73
C ALA A 73 -12.36 -3.77 -13.74
N TRP A 74 -12.17 -4.24 -12.50
CA TRP A 74 -13.19 -4.11 -11.47
C TRP A 74 -13.32 -2.68 -10.94
N ALA A 75 -12.20 -1.99 -10.70
CA ALA A 75 -12.22 -0.59 -10.29
C ALA A 75 -12.93 0.30 -11.32
N ASP A 76 -12.76 0.02 -12.62
CA ASP A 76 -13.41 0.74 -13.72
C ASP A 76 -14.94 0.65 -13.69
N SER A 77 -15.51 -0.38 -13.05
CA SER A 77 -16.96 -0.49 -12.87
C SER A 77 -17.55 0.54 -11.92
N CYS A 78 -16.72 1.14 -11.04
CA CYS A 78 -17.16 2.04 -9.97
C CYS A 78 -18.31 1.48 -9.11
N ASN A 79 -18.43 0.16 -9.04
CA ASN A 79 -19.40 -0.53 -8.21
C ASN A 79 -18.76 -0.86 -6.86
N MET A 80 -19.20 -0.20 -5.79
CA MET A 80 -18.70 -0.49 -4.45
C MET A 80 -19.29 -1.82 -3.94
N GLY A 81 -18.59 -2.89 -4.25
CA GLY A 81 -18.91 -4.24 -3.81
C GLY A 81 -17.81 -5.21 -4.21
N HIS A 82 -17.74 -6.36 -3.53
CA HIS A 82 -16.81 -7.41 -3.90
C HIS A 82 -17.22 -8.01 -5.26
N SER A 83 -16.21 -8.29 -6.08
CA SER A 83 -16.43 -8.99 -7.33
C SER A 83 -16.71 -10.47 -7.08
N ASN A 84 -17.44 -11.11 -8.00
CA ASN A 84 -17.61 -12.56 -7.97
C ASN A 84 -16.43 -13.24 -8.67
N THR A 85 -15.33 -13.46 -7.95
CA THR A 85 -14.15 -14.18 -8.47
C THR A 85 -14.31 -15.71 -8.40
N GLY A 86 -15.41 -16.23 -7.85
CA GLY A 86 -15.56 -17.66 -7.57
C GLY A 86 -14.52 -18.20 -6.58
N GLY A 87 -13.97 -17.34 -5.71
CA GLY A 87 -12.91 -17.70 -4.76
C GLY A 87 -11.52 -17.83 -5.39
N LYS A 88 -11.36 -17.48 -6.68
CA LYS A 88 -10.07 -17.55 -7.39
C LYS A 88 -9.02 -16.61 -6.75
N TYR A 89 -9.46 -15.48 -6.22
CA TYR A 89 -8.60 -14.45 -5.64
C TYR A 89 -9.19 -13.95 -4.33
N GLY A 90 -8.30 -13.62 -3.39
CA GLY A 90 -8.62 -12.70 -2.31
C GLY A 90 -8.84 -11.29 -2.87
N GLU A 91 -9.63 -10.45 -2.20
CA GLU A 91 -9.95 -9.11 -2.67
C GLU A 91 -10.15 -8.13 -1.52
N ASN A 92 -9.43 -7.00 -1.57
CA ASN A 92 -9.64 -5.86 -0.67
C ASN A 92 -10.08 -4.64 -1.46
N LEU A 93 -11.02 -3.89 -0.88
CA LEU A 93 -11.66 -2.72 -1.48
C LEU A 93 -11.44 -1.49 -0.61
N PHE A 94 -11.25 -0.33 -1.24
CA PHE A 94 -11.12 0.93 -0.52
C PHE A 94 -11.76 2.08 -1.30
N GLY A 95 -12.59 2.87 -0.62
CA GLY A 95 -13.23 4.07 -1.14
C GLY A 95 -12.72 5.33 -0.45
N SER A 96 -12.56 6.42 -1.20
CA SER A 96 -12.23 7.73 -0.62
C SER A 96 -12.86 8.88 -1.38
N SER A 97 -13.34 9.90 -0.68
CA SER A 97 -13.82 11.15 -1.30
C SER A 97 -12.69 12.03 -1.86
N TYR A 98 -11.44 11.76 -1.48
CA TYR A 98 -10.26 12.50 -1.91
C TYR A 98 -9.28 11.56 -2.63
N PRO A 99 -8.41 12.08 -3.53
CA PRO A 99 -7.42 11.24 -4.19
C PRO A 99 -6.51 10.57 -3.14
N PRO A 100 -6.54 9.23 -3.01
CA PRO A 100 -5.77 8.57 -1.96
C PRO A 100 -4.30 8.44 -2.40
N GLY A 101 -3.37 8.76 -1.51
CA GLY A 101 -1.97 8.36 -1.70
C GLY A 101 -1.83 6.83 -1.82
N PRO A 102 -0.72 6.33 -2.41
CA PRO A 102 -0.52 4.90 -2.68
C PRO A 102 -0.57 4.04 -1.41
N TYR A 103 -0.16 4.57 -0.26
CA TYR A 103 -0.19 3.86 1.01
C TYR A 103 -1.55 3.84 1.70
N LYS A 104 -2.46 4.75 1.33
CA LYS A 104 -3.65 5.05 2.15
C LYS A 104 -4.59 3.85 2.28
N ALA A 105 -4.84 3.12 1.18
CA ALA A 105 -5.69 1.93 1.20
C ALA A 105 -5.08 0.82 2.06
N VAL A 106 -3.79 0.53 1.86
CA VAL A 106 -3.06 -0.52 2.60
C VAL A 106 -3.01 -0.22 4.09
N ASP A 107 -2.79 1.04 4.45
CA ASP A 107 -2.76 1.46 5.85
C ASP A 107 -4.13 1.38 6.51
N ALA A 108 -5.20 1.77 5.81
CA ALA A 108 -6.56 1.64 6.32
C ALA A 108 -6.97 0.16 6.53
N TRP A 109 -6.52 -0.74 5.65
CA TRP A 109 -6.73 -2.17 5.82
C TRP A 109 -5.89 -2.73 6.99
N ASP A 110 -4.63 -2.30 7.15
CA ASP A 110 -3.77 -2.70 8.27
C ASP A 110 -4.31 -2.22 9.63
N GLU A 111 -4.96 -1.05 9.68
CA GLU A 111 -5.56 -0.50 10.91
C GLU A 111 -6.64 -1.40 11.52
N GLU A 112 -7.27 -2.30 10.74
CA GLU A 112 -8.24 -3.25 11.28
C GLU A 112 -7.63 -4.25 12.29
N LYS A 113 -6.30 -4.39 12.31
CA LYS A 113 -5.59 -5.22 13.29
C LYS A 113 -5.92 -4.89 14.75
N GLN A 114 -6.33 -3.65 15.02
CA GLN A 114 -6.73 -3.22 16.35
C GLN A 114 -7.94 -4.00 16.89
N TRP A 115 -8.72 -4.64 16.01
CA TRP A 115 -9.89 -5.46 16.34
C TRP A 115 -9.65 -6.96 16.16
N TYR A 116 -8.44 -7.37 15.77
CA TYR A 116 -8.10 -8.76 15.51
C TYR A 116 -7.16 -9.32 16.57
N THR A 117 -7.54 -10.45 17.15
CA THR A 117 -6.72 -11.18 18.13
C THR A 117 -6.22 -12.47 17.50
N LEU A 118 -4.91 -12.54 17.23
CA LEU A 118 -4.30 -13.69 16.55
C LEU A 118 -4.38 -14.98 17.39
N SER A 119 -4.12 -14.89 18.70
CA SER A 119 -4.05 -16.08 19.57
C SER A 119 -5.35 -16.88 19.62
N SER A 120 -6.48 -16.21 19.46
CA SER A 120 -7.82 -16.81 19.40
C SER A 120 -8.39 -16.86 17.99
N ASN A 121 -7.69 -16.30 16.99
CA ASN A 121 -8.20 -16.09 15.64
C ASN A 121 -9.59 -15.43 15.61
N THR A 122 -9.79 -14.38 16.42
CA THR A 122 -11.08 -13.70 16.56
C THR A 122 -11.03 -12.27 16.04
N CYS A 123 -12.07 -11.87 15.30
CA CYS A 123 -12.31 -10.50 14.87
C CYS A 123 -13.48 -9.91 15.67
N ASN A 124 -13.23 -8.85 16.44
CA ASN A 124 -14.22 -8.20 17.30
C ASN A 124 -14.34 -6.68 17.00
N PRO A 125 -14.83 -6.30 15.81
CA PRO A 125 -14.88 -4.92 15.40
C PRO A 125 -16.18 -4.24 15.88
N PRO A 126 -16.22 -2.90 16.00
CA PRO A 126 -17.47 -2.16 16.18
C PRO A 126 -18.47 -2.42 15.04
N PRO A 127 -19.77 -2.15 15.23
CA PRO A 127 -20.77 -2.28 14.17
C PRO A 127 -20.35 -1.54 12.88
N GLY A 128 -20.43 -2.23 11.74
CA GLY A 128 -20.04 -1.69 10.44
C GLY A 128 -18.53 -1.66 10.16
N LYS A 129 -17.72 -2.28 11.02
CA LYS A 129 -16.27 -2.49 10.82
C LYS A 129 -15.96 -3.98 10.62
N SER A 130 -14.75 -4.28 10.15
CA SER A 130 -14.31 -5.64 9.83
C SER A 130 -12.83 -5.84 10.21
N CYS A 131 -12.33 -7.07 10.14
CA CYS A 131 -10.89 -7.37 10.15
C CYS A 131 -10.44 -8.09 8.87
N GLY A 132 -11.35 -8.29 7.92
CA GLY A 132 -11.11 -9.14 6.75
C GLY A 132 -10.01 -8.56 5.85
N HIS A 133 -9.95 -7.23 5.76
CA HIS A 133 -8.92 -6.59 4.96
C HIS A 133 -7.54 -6.77 5.59
N TYR A 134 -7.43 -6.60 6.92
CA TYR A 134 -6.18 -6.85 7.63
C TYR A 134 -5.72 -8.29 7.44
N THR A 135 -6.60 -9.27 7.69
CA THR A 135 -6.22 -10.69 7.60
C THR A 135 -5.78 -11.06 6.19
N GLN A 136 -6.34 -10.46 5.15
CA GLN A 136 -5.89 -10.65 3.78
C GLN A 136 -4.50 -10.03 3.52
N VAL A 137 -4.24 -8.79 4.00
CA VAL A 137 -2.93 -8.14 3.86
C VAL A 137 -1.83 -9.00 4.46
N VAL A 138 -2.10 -9.61 5.62
CA VAL A 138 -1.14 -10.46 6.34
C VAL A 138 -1.33 -11.96 6.08
N TRP A 139 -2.07 -12.35 5.04
CA TRP A 139 -2.28 -13.76 4.75
C TRP A 139 -1.00 -14.41 4.22
N ALA A 140 -0.40 -15.31 5.00
CA ALA A 140 0.94 -15.83 4.70
C ALA A 140 1.01 -16.55 3.34
N ALA A 141 -0.06 -17.23 2.93
CA ALA A 141 -0.12 -17.98 1.68
C ALA A 141 -0.26 -17.10 0.43
N SER A 142 -0.79 -15.88 0.54
CA SER A 142 -0.87 -14.96 -0.59
C SER A 142 0.52 -14.43 -0.93
N THR A 143 1.01 -14.78 -2.12
CA THR A 143 2.36 -14.43 -2.60
C THR A 143 2.35 -13.46 -3.77
N LYS A 144 1.19 -13.24 -4.38
CA LYS A 144 0.99 -12.31 -5.50
C LYS A 144 -0.01 -11.24 -5.14
N LEU A 145 0.26 -10.02 -5.59
CA LEU A 145 -0.59 -8.84 -5.41
C LEU A 145 -0.75 -8.14 -6.76
N GLY A 146 -1.97 -7.72 -7.08
CA GLY A 146 -2.19 -6.77 -8.16
C GLY A 146 -3.35 -5.83 -7.83
N CYS A 147 -3.10 -4.52 -7.99
CA CYS A 147 -4.08 -3.49 -7.64
C CYS A 147 -4.44 -2.62 -8.84
N GLY A 148 -5.64 -2.07 -8.79
CA GLY A 148 -6.16 -1.06 -9.71
C GLY A 148 -6.82 0.08 -8.94
N MET A 149 -6.90 1.24 -9.59
CA MET A 149 -7.55 2.41 -9.01
C MET A 149 -8.30 3.20 -10.08
N LYS A 150 -9.48 3.70 -9.71
CA LYS A 150 -10.33 4.52 -10.55
C LYS A 150 -10.79 5.76 -9.80
N LYS A 151 -10.73 6.91 -10.46
CA LYS A 151 -11.56 8.05 -10.07
C LYS A 151 -12.96 7.87 -10.65
N CYS A 152 -13.91 7.59 -9.77
CA CYS A 152 -15.35 7.60 -10.06
C CYS A 152 -15.87 9.05 -10.01
N THR A 153 -17.16 9.26 -10.30
CA THR A 153 -17.76 10.60 -10.46
C THR A 153 -17.34 11.60 -9.36
N SER A 154 -17.41 11.18 -8.09
CA SER A 154 -17.14 12.07 -6.95
C SER A 154 -16.28 11.41 -5.86
N TRP A 155 -15.64 10.27 -6.17
CA TRP A 155 -14.87 9.47 -5.21
C TRP A 155 -13.85 8.60 -5.93
N TYR A 156 -12.93 8.00 -5.19
CA TYR A 156 -11.84 7.17 -5.68
C TYR A 156 -12.00 5.75 -5.16
N TYR A 157 -11.83 4.78 -6.05
CA TYR A 157 -11.96 3.37 -5.77
C TYR A 157 -10.64 2.66 -5.98
N VAL A 158 -10.18 1.92 -4.97
CA VAL A 158 -8.98 1.05 -5.05
C VAL A 158 -9.44 -0.38 -4.84
N VAL A 159 -8.97 -1.26 -5.73
CA VAL A 159 -9.20 -2.71 -5.69
C VAL A 159 -7.84 -3.37 -5.68
N CYS A 160 -7.59 -4.26 -4.72
CA CYS A 160 -6.41 -5.12 -4.73
C CYS A 160 -6.83 -6.58 -4.67
N ARG A 161 -6.24 -7.40 -5.53
CA ARG A 161 -6.44 -8.85 -5.55
C ARG A 161 -5.18 -9.59 -5.15
N TYR A 162 -5.39 -10.72 -4.48
CA TYR A 162 -4.37 -11.53 -3.85
C TYR A 162 -4.45 -12.95 -4.42
N SER A 163 -3.30 -13.57 -4.68
CA SER A 163 -3.24 -14.96 -5.12
C SER A 163 -2.05 -15.71 -4.49
N PRO A 164 -2.24 -16.96 -4.03
CA PRO A 164 -3.53 -17.57 -3.67
C PRO A 164 -4.37 -16.72 -2.70
N ALA A 165 -5.67 -17.00 -2.65
CA ALA A 165 -6.60 -16.34 -1.73
C ALA A 165 -6.23 -16.60 -0.26
#